data_AF-A0A813CEI9-F1
#
_entry.id   AF-A0A813CEI9-F1
#
_cell.length_a   1.000
_cell.length_b   1.000
_cell.length_c   1.000
_cell.angle_alpha   90.00
_cell.angle_beta   90.00
_cell.angle_gamma   90.00
#
_symmetry.space_group_name_H-M   'P 1'
#
loop_
_entity.id
_entity.type
_entity.pdbx_description
1 polymer ?
#
loop_
_entity_poly.entity_id
_entity_poly.type
_entity_poly.pdbx_seq_one_letter_code
_entity_poly.pdbx_strand_id
1 'polypeptide(L)'
;MKSAITAGLSNADRFLWACPSGSSKTCNSKRWKLPGDPSPESISTLNEWCQAMSPHLSLRWDFGFLDAAQDSLEKAGRADGGRGLDFSCGSGNFKGQLNNLLHRLLKRPVVKGDVVYEVSEAAPFTASVSLTPDTLFGSKSQPPGRRFLGQPCSAKKPAEQAAAAKALQALQELLPVRTLQLKNPSAPNHHQAVTANYKGQLVEQLQQLLGRTLKPGDVIFKTQADVPPFVTSVEVNVLQPSALLGTACPTKKAAEQSAAQAMVEKLHRDHQDKLKRKPVPGPMAPAFSCTVTLTLGDSVIVEATSEKGRSFCSKQAAKENAAFRACELLSQRVSGVAGQLQLAEQLGRYSFGEGSKSRPAPLPSPPLSVPRPVGLVTGG
;
A
#
# COMPACT_ATOMS: atom_id res chain seq x y z
N MET A 1 20.25 -20.47 -38.77
CA MET A 1 19.09 -19.55 -38.80
C MET A 1 18.00 -20.02 -37.84
N LYS A 2 18.26 -19.91 -36.53
CA LYS A 2 17.26 -20.01 -35.45
C LYS A 2 17.68 -18.95 -34.43
N SER A 3 17.32 -17.69 -34.69
CA SER A 3 17.42 -16.63 -33.68
C SER A 3 16.02 -16.24 -33.27
N ALA A 4 15.77 -16.42 -31.97
CA ALA A 4 14.53 -16.20 -31.29
C ALA A 4 14.14 -14.72 -31.31
N ILE A 5 12.92 -14.45 -31.78
CA ILE A 5 12.20 -13.22 -31.52
C ILE A 5 11.52 -13.41 -30.15
N THR A 6 12.23 -13.09 -29.08
CA THR A 6 11.60 -12.87 -27.76
C THR A 6 11.38 -11.38 -27.63
N ALA A 7 10.39 -10.85 -28.35
CA ALA A 7 9.95 -9.48 -28.16
C ALA A 7 9.34 -9.37 -26.75
N GLY A 8 9.89 -8.46 -25.94
CA GLY A 8 9.39 -8.18 -24.60
C GLY A 8 7.96 -7.66 -24.65
N LEU A 9 7.00 -8.55 -24.37
CA LEU A 9 5.64 -8.13 -24.05
C LEU A 9 5.73 -7.25 -22.79
N SER A 10 5.36 -5.98 -22.92
CA SER A 10 5.26 -5.08 -21.79
C SER A 10 4.35 -5.68 -20.70
N ASN A 11 4.65 -5.44 -19.42
CA ASN A 11 3.87 -5.94 -18.27
C ASN A 11 2.36 -5.63 -18.35
N ALA A 12 1.92 -4.75 -19.26
CA ALA A 12 0.55 -4.30 -19.39
C ALA A 12 -0.45 -5.34 -19.95
N ASP A 13 0.02 -6.44 -20.55
CA ASP A 13 -0.85 -7.41 -21.25
C ASP A 13 -0.72 -8.85 -20.75
N ARG A 14 -0.59 -9.04 -19.43
CA ARG A 14 -0.68 -10.37 -18.82
C ARG A 14 -2.15 -10.73 -18.54
N PHE A 15 -2.61 -11.83 -19.12
CA PHE A 15 -3.98 -12.31 -18.96
C PHE A 15 -4.01 -13.80 -18.66
N LEU A 16 -4.90 -14.20 -17.75
CA LEU A 16 -5.29 -15.59 -17.60
C LEU A 16 -6.41 -15.88 -18.59
N TRP A 17 -6.18 -16.87 -19.45
CA TRP A 17 -7.19 -17.40 -20.36
C TRP A 17 -7.87 -18.61 -19.73
N ALA A 18 -9.19 -18.67 -19.83
CA ALA A 18 -9.94 -19.91 -19.69
C ALA A 18 -10.51 -20.28 -21.06
N CYS A 19 -10.31 -21.53 -21.48
CA CYS A 19 -11.18 -22.13 -22.48
C CYS A 19 -11.24 -23.64 -22.25
N PRO A 20 -12.14 -24.14 -21.39
CA PRO A 20 -12.43 -25.55 -21.34
C PRO A 20 -13.71 -25.79 -22.15
N SER A 21 -13.55 -26.42 -23.32
CA SER A 21 -14.59 -26.89 -24.24
C SER A 21 -15.33 -25.80 -25.05
N GLY A 22 -15.02 -25.70 -26.34
CA GLY A 22 -15.69 -24.82 -27.30
C GLY A 22 -17.13 -25.20 -27.64
N SER A 23 -17.91 -25.73 -26.70
CA SER A 23 -19.29 -26.20 -26.94
C SER A 23 -20.39 -25.31 -26.33
N SER A 24 -20.04 -24.35 -25.47
CA SER A 24 -21.05 -23.47 -24.86
C SER A 24 -21.17 -22.14 -25.62
N LYS A 25 -22.30 -21.94 -26.31
CA LYS A 25 -22.69 -20.66 -26.94
C LYS A 25 -22.85 -19.50 -25.94
N THR A 26 -22.69 -19.73 -24.64
CA THR A 26 -22.75 -18.70 -23.58
C THR A 26 -21.42 -18.47 -22.87
N CYS A 27 -20.37 -19.22 -23.20
CA CYS A 27 -19.04 -19.01 -22.63
C CYS A 27 -18.33 -17.85 -23.34
N ASN A 28 -18.80 -16.63 -23.07
CA ASN A 28 -18.04 -15.42 -23.39
C ASN A 28 -16.63 -15.58 -22.84
N SER A 29 -15.64 -15.32 -23.70
CA SER A 29 -14.21 -15.28 -23.42
C SER A 29 -13.88 -14.32 -22.29
N LYS A 30 -14.17 -14.72 -21.04
CA LYS A 30 -13.77 -13.95 -19.87
C LYS A 30 -12.25 -13.99 -19.84
N ARG A 31 -11.67 -12.82 -20.10
CA ARG A 31 -10.25 -12.58 -20.03
C ARG A 31 -9.97 -11.97 -18.67
N TRP A 32 -9.36 -12.72 -17.76
CA TRP A 32 -8.99 -12.17 -16.46
C TRP A 32 -7.70 -11.40 -16.61
N LYS A 33 -7.77 -10.08 -16.42
CA LYS A 33 -6.59 -9.23 -16.37
C LYS A 33 -5.83 -9.53 -15.09
N LEU A 34 -4.55 -9.85 -15.22
CA LEU A 34 -3.72 -10.04 -14.03
C LEU A 34 -3.50 -8.68 -13.37
N PRO A 35 -3.63 -8.58 -12.04
CA PRO A 35 -3.30 -7.35 -11.33
C PRO A 35 -1.83 -7.00 -11.57
N GLY A 36 -1.52 -5.71 -11.60
CA GLY A 36 -0.15 -5.22 -11.79
C GLY A 36 0.72 -5.36 -10.53
N ASP A 37 0.08 -5.42 -9.36
CA ASP A 37 0.70 -5.46 -8.04
C ASP A 37 -0.08 -6.40 -7.10
N PRO A 38 0.53 -6.92 -6.02
CA PRO A 38 -0.17 -7.67 -4.98
C PRO A 38 -1.31 -6.84 -4.36
N SER A 39 -2.55 -7.32 -4.49
CA SER A 39 -3.72 -6.64 -3.95
C SER A 39 -4.82 -7.66 -3.59
N PRO A 40 -5.90 -7.23 -2.90
CA PRO A 40 -7.08 -8.07 -2.68
C PRO A 40 -7.69 -8.62 -3.98
N GLU A 41 -7.50 -7.93 -5.11
CA GLU A 41 -7.98 -8.36 -6.41
C GLU A 41 -7.25 -9.63 -6.88
N SER A 42 -5.98 -9.84 -6.48
CA SER A 42 -5.22 -11.07 -6.80
C SER A 42 -5.89 -12.31 -6.21
N ILE A 43 -6.37 -12.22 -4.96
CA ILE A 43 -7.05 -13.34 -4.29
C ILE A 43 -8.39 -13.62 -4.98
N SER A 44 -9.15 -12.56 -5.27
CA SER A 44 -10.47 -12.68 -5.91
C SER A 44 -10.34 -13.27 -7.32
N THR A 45 -9.38 -12.78 -8.10
CA THR A 45 -9.08 -13.28 -9.46
C THR A 45 -8.71 -14.75 -9.45
N LEU A 46 -7.86 -15.18 -8.52
CA LEU A 46 -7.45 -16.58 -8.41
C LEU A 46 -8.62 -17.49 -8.03
N ASN A 47 -9.46 -17.08 -7.08
CA ASN A 47 -10.65 -17.83 -6.67
C ASN A 47 -11.66 -17.97 -7.81
N GLU A 48 -11.98 -16.86 -8.49
CA GLU A 48 -12.91 -16.86 -9.62
C GLU A 48 -12.42 -17.73 -10.77
N TRP A 49 -11.12 -17.68 -11.08
CA TRP A 49 -10.53 -18.51 -12.13
C TRP A 49 -10.65 -20.00 -11.78
N CYS A 50 -10.38 -20.39 -10.53
CA CYS A 50 -10.50 -21.79 -10.10
C CYS A 50 -11.94 -22.30 -10.22
N GLN A 51 -12.92 -21.50 -9.77
CA GLN A 51 -14.34 -21.84 -9.86
C GLN A 51 -14.82 -21.94 -11.31
N ALA A 52 -14.31 -21.09 -12.20
CA ALA A 52 -14.71 -21.09 -13.61
C ALA A 52 -14.11 -22.27 -14.42
N MET A 53 -12.94 -22.77 -14.04
CA MET A 53 -12.21 -23.78 -14.84
C MET A 53 -12.68 -25.21 -14.59
N SER A 54 -12.92 -25.60 -13.33
CA SER A 54 -13.42 -26.94 -12.99
C SER A 54 -13.85 -27.02 -11.52
N PRO A 55 -14.92 -27.75 -11.19
CA PRO A 55 -15.30 -28.01 -9.80
C PRO A 55 -14.28 -28.88 -9.05
N HIS A 56 -13.37 -29.54 -9.75
CA HIS A 56 -12.31 -30.37 -9.16
C HIS A 56 -11.04 -29.59 -8.81
N LEU A 57 -10.99 -28.30 -9.16
CA LEU A 57 -9.89 -27.43 -8.73
C LEU A 57 -10.12 -27.00 -7.28
N SER A 58 -9.09 -27.16 -6.45
CA SER A 58 -9.12 -26.68 -5.06
C SER A 58 -7.93 -25.79 -4.75
N LEU A 59 -8.18 -24.72 -4.00
CA LEU A 59 -7.17 -23.80 -3.49
C LEU A 59 -6.97 -24.05 -2.01
N ARG A 60 -5.72 -24.34 -1.63
CA ARG A 60 -5.29 -24.48 -0.25
C ARG A 60 -4.36 -23.32 0.12
N TRP A 61 -4.54 -22.77 1.31
CA TRP A 61 -3.72 -21.70 1.86
C TRP A 61 -3.06 -22.18 3.15
N ASP A 62 -1.74 -22.23 3.16
CA ASP A 62 -0.95 -22.62 4.32
C ASP A 62 -0.16 -21.40 4.84
N PHE A 63 -0.34 -21.06 6.11
CA PHE A 63 0.34 -19.92 6.74
C PHE A 63 1.50 -20.41 7.60
N GLY A 64 2.70 -19.89 7.32
CA GLY A 64 3.90 -20.14 8.10
C GLY A 64 4.29 -18.92 8.92
N PHE A 65 4.93 -19.19 10.06
CA PHE A 65 5.75 -18.21 10.74
C PHE A 65 7.18 -18.51 10.36
N LEU A 66 7.86 -17.57 9.69
CA LEU A 66 9.30 -17.67 9.51
C LEU A 66 9.95 -17.33 10.84
N ASP A 67 10.52 -18.34 11.51
CA ASP A 67 11.44 -18.08 12.61
C ASP A 67 12.62 -17.27 12.06
N ALA A 68 12.68 -15.99 12.41
CA ALA A 68 13.67 -15.03 11.94
C ALA A 68 15.13 -15.41 12.28
N ALA A 69 15.33 -16.51 13.02
CA ALA A 69 16.62 -16.99 13.49
C ALA A 69 17.50 -17.65 12.42
N GLN A 70 16.96 -18.17 11.31
CA GLN A 70 17.76 -18.98 10.36
C GLN A 70 18.34 -18.23 9.14
N ASP A 71 17.80 -17.07 8.75
CA ASP A 71 18.18 -16.41 7.47
C ASP A 71 19.22 -15.27 7.63
N SER A 72 19.72 -15.05 8.85
CA SER A 72 20.60 -13.92 9.17
C SER A 72 22.09 -14.15 8.87
N LEU A 73 22.51 -15.32 8.37
CA LEU A 73 23.94 -15.64 8.19
C LEU A 73 24.49 -15.47 6.75
N GLU A 74 23.66 -15.32 5.71
CA GLU A 74 24.16 -15.42 4.32
C GLU A 74 24.25 -14.12 3.49
N LYS A 75 23.83 -12.94 3.99
CA LYS A 75 23.70 -11.75 3.12
C LYS A 75 24.40 -10.47 3.58
N ALA A 76 25.66 -10.58 3.97
CA ALA A 76 26.56 -9.44 4.08
C ALA A 76 27.54 -9.42 2.88
N GLY A 77 27.09 -8.92 1.72
CA GLY A 77 28.01 -8.68 0.60
C GLY A 77 27.35 -8.25 -0.71
N ARG A 78 27.70 -7.04 -1.17
CA ARG A 78 27.37 -6.38 -2.45
C ARG A 78 25.97 -5.76 -2.54
N ALA A 79 25.75 -4.61 -3.17
CA ALA A 79 26.61 -3.56 -3.68
C ALA A 79 25.70 -2.34 -3.95
N ASP A 80 26.36 -1.20 -3.95
CA ASP A 80 25.93 0.14 -4.35
C ASP A 80 25.44 0.21 -5.82
N GLY A 81 24.50 1.12 -6.13
CA GLY A 81 24.03 1.37 -7.49
C GLY A 81 22.66 2.03 -7.64
N GLY A 82 22.65 3.36 -7.85
CA GLY A 82 21.73 4.04 -8.77
C GLY A 82 20.28 4.30 -8.31
N ARG A 83 20.05 5.41 -7.59
CA ARG A 83 18.70 5.96 -7.38
C ARG A 83 18.23 6.71 -8.64
N GLY A 84 17.55 6.01 -9.54
CA GLY A 84 16.54 6.65 -10.38
C GLY A 84 15.36 7.04 -9.48
N LEU A 85 14.94 8.31 -9.54
CA LEU A 85 13.70 8.76 -8.91
C LEU A 85 12.52 8.16 -9.69
N ASP A 86 12.23 6.89 -9.44
CA ASP A 86 10.97 6.30 -9.84
C ASP A 86 9.88 7.04 -9.08
N PHE A 87 9.20 7.95 -9.78
CA PHE A 87 7.95 8.55 -9.36
C PHE A 87 6.87 7.46 -9.37
N SER A 88 7.01 6.49 -8.47
CA SER A 88 5.91 5.62 -8.09
C SER A 88 4.76 6.53 -7.71
N CYS A 89 3.62 6.34 -8.37
CA CYS A 89 2.35 7.05 -8.17
C CYS A 89 1.76 6.69 -6.81
N GLY A 90 2.56 6.81 -5.75
CA GLY A 90 2.12 6.79 -4.37
C GLY A 90 1.04 7.84 -4.23
N SER A 91 -0.05 7.45 -3.57
CA SER A 91 -1.31 8.17 -3.39
C SER A 91 -1.19 9.48 -2.61
N GLY A 92 -0.32 10.38 -3.04
CA GLY A 92 -0.18 11.72 -2.52
C GLY A 92 -1.42 12.56 -2.85
N ASN A 93 -2.03 13.17 -1.83
CA ASN A 93 -3.10 14.13 -2.01
C ASN A 93 -2.53 15.50 -2.46
N PHE A 94 -1.97 15.55 -3.66
CA PHE A 94 -1.35 16.76 -4.23
C PHE A 94 -2.36 17.88 -4.45
N LYS A 95 -3.63 17.57 -4.75
CA LYS A 95 -4.71 18.58 -4.80
C LYS A 95 -4.86 19.30 -3.45
N GLY A 96 -4.89 18.55 -2.34
CA GLY A 96 -4.96 19.12 -0.99
C GLY A 96 -3.73 19.95 -0.63
N GLN A 97 -2.53 19.46 -0.97
CA GLN A 97 -1.29 20.19 -0.72
C GLN A 97 -1.21 21.50 -1.52
N LEU A 98 -1.61 21.47 -2.80
CA LEU A 98 -1.68 22.66 -3.64
C LEU A 98 -2.66 23.69 -3.06
N ASN A 99 -3.83 23.24 -2.62
CA ASN A 99 -4.82 24.12 -1.99
C ASN A 99 -4.27 24.78 -0.71
N ASN A 100 -3.62 23.99 0.15
CA ASN A 100 -2.98 24.50 1.36
C ASN A 100 -1.87 25.51 1.06
N LEU A 101 -1.08 25.30 0.01
CA LEU A 101 -0.05 26.24 -0.42
C LEU A 101 -0.69 27.55 -0.90
N LEU A 102 -1.74 27.47 -1.73
CA LEU A 102 -2.45 28.64 -2.24
C LEU A 102 -3.11 29.44 -1.11
N HIS A 103 -3.78 28.80 -0.15
CA HIS A 103 -4.32 29.48 1.05
C HIS A 103 -3.26 30.34 1.75
N ARG A 104 -2.02 29.85 1.82
CA ARG A 104 -0.90 30.58 2.46
C ARG A 104 -0.41 31.75 1.62
N LEU A 105 -0.40 31.60 0.30
CA LEU A 105 0.01 32.64 -0.65
C LEU A 105 -1.00 33.77 -0.74
N LEU A 106 -2.29 33.42 -0.83
CA LEU A 106 -3.37 34.39 -1.00
C LEU A 106 -3.73 35.13 0.28
N LYS A 107 -3.41 34.57 1.46
CA LYS A 107 -3.87 35.06 2.78
C LYS A 107 -5.40 35.18 2.89
N ARG A 108 -6.11 34.44 2.03
CA ARG A 108 -7.57 34.26 2.05
C ARG A 108 -7.89 32.80 1.72
N PRO A 109 -9.11 32.32 2.06
CA PRO A 109 -9.57 31.04 1.55
C PRO A 109 -9.52 31.01 0.01
N VAL A 110 -9.10 29.87 -0.54
CA VAL A 110 -9.14 29.62 -1.99
C VAL A 110 -10.60 29.45 -2.39
N VAL A 111 -11.04 30.28 -3.33
CA VAL A 111 -12.41 30.29 -3.85
C VAL A 111 -12.50 29.50 -5.16
N LYS A 112 -13.71 29.09 -5.54
CA LYS A 112 -13.95 28.45 -6.83
C LYS A 112 -13.54 29.40 -7.95
N GLY A 113 -12.62 28.97 -8.81
CA GLY A 113 -12.06 29.78 -9.90
C GLY A 113 -10.59 30.14 -9.68
N ASP A 114 -10.08 30.12 -8.45
CA ASP A 114 -8.64 30.28 -8.18
C ASP A 114 -7.81 29.14 -8.79
N VAL A 115 -8.37 27.92 -8.76
CA VAL A 115 -7.78 26.71 -9.34
C VAL A 115 -8.80 26.06 -10.26
N VAL A 116 -8.46 25.93 -11.53
CA VAL A 116 -9.30 25.26 -12.53
C VAL A 116 -8.58 24.01 -13.03
N TYR A 117 -9.24 22.86 -12.90
CA TYR A 117 -8.76 21.59 -13.45
C TYR A 117 -9.47 21.32 -14.77
N GLU A 118 -8.69 21.06 -15.82
CA GLU A 118 -9.18 20.60 -17.12
C GLU A 118 -8.58 19.23 -17.41
N VAL A 119 -9.41 18.24 -17.74
CA VAL A 119 -8.98 16.88 -18.05
C VAL A 119 -9.35 16.58 -19.50
N SER A 120 -8.38 16.14 -20.31
CA SER A 120 -8.63 15.64 -21.66
C SER A 120 -9.39 14.32 -21.59
N GLU A 121 -10.43 14.19 -22.41
CA GLU A 121 -11.28 12.98 -22.43
C GLU A 121 -10.65 11.82 -23.22
N ALA A 122 -9.64 12.08 -24.03
CA ALA A 122 -8.93 11.06 -24.80
C ALA A 122 -7.92 10.31 -23.92
N ALA A 123 -7.91 8.98 -24.01
CA ALA A 123 -6.87 8.16 -23.40
C ALA A 123 -5.57 8.22 -24.22
N PRO A 124 -4.38 8.34 -23.59
CA PRO A 124 -4.15 8.43 -22.14
C PRO A 124 -4.62 9.77 -21.54
N PHE A 125 -5.26 9.73 -20.36
CA PHE A 125 -5.85 10.91 -19.74
C PHE A 125 -4.75 11.88 -19.32
N THR A 126 -4.82 13.10 -19.83
CA THR A 126 -3.97 14.21 -19.40
C THR A 126 -4.82 15.23 -18.67
N ALA A 127 -4.30 15.80 -17.59
CA ALA A 127 -4.96 16.90 -16.90
C ALA A 127 -4.04 18.10 -16.85
N SER A 128 -4.64 19.28 -16.81
CA SER A 128 -3.94 20.53 -16.59
C SER A 128 -4.60 21.35 -15.50
N VAL A 129 -3.78 22.05 -14.73
CA VAL A 129 -4.21 22.98 -13.68
C VAL A 129 -3.91 24.39 -14.11
N SER A 130 -4.93 25.25 -14.15
CA SER A 130 -4.79 26.68 -14.41
C SER A 130 -4.98 27.46 -13.11
N LEU A 131 -4.03 28.34 -12.81
CA LEU A 131 -4.08 29.27 -11.67
C LEU A 131 -4.38 30.68 -12.22
N THR A 132 -5.44 31.32 -11.71
CA THR A 132 -5.84 32.66 -12.19
C THR A 132 -4.81 33.73 -11.81
N PRO A 133 -4.69 34.83 -12.56
CA PRO A 133 -3.68 35.88 -12.30
C PRO A 133 -3.77 36.47 -10.89
N ASP A 134 -5.00 36.63 -10.38
CA ASP A 134 -5.29 37.11 -9.04
C ASP A 134 -4.67 36.22 -7.96
N THR A 135 -4.37 34.95 -8.28
CA THR A 135 -3.82 34.01 -7.31
C THR A 135 -2.31 34.11 -7.11
N LEU A 136 -1.58 34.66 -8.07
CA LEU A 136 -0.12 34.55 -8.04
C LEU A 136 0.53 35.80 -7.46
N PHE A 137 0.07 37.01 -7.77
CA PHE A 137 0.83 38.22 -7.39
C PHE A 137 0.02 39.50 -7.12
N GLY A 138 -1.31 39.47 -7.01
CA GLY A 138 -2.13 40.63 -6.59
C GLY A 138 -1.96 41.92 -7.41
N SER A 139 -1.21 41.86 -8.52
CA SER A 139 -0.83 43.01 -9.33
C SER A 139 -1.56 42.94 -10.66
N LYS A 140 -2.35 43.98 -10.94
CA LYS A 140 -3.27 44.09 -12.08
C LYS A 140 -2.60 44.10 -13.46
N SER A 141 -1.27 43.93 -13.54
CA SER A 141 -0.51 44.08 -14.78
C SER A 141 0.21 42.81 -15.25
N GLN A 142 -0.17 41.61 -14.78
CA GLN A 142 0.53 40.37 -15.07
C GLN A 142 -0.11 39.52 -16.20
N PRO A 143 0.72 38.70 -16.89
CA PRO A 143 0.35 37.87 -18.04
C PRO A 143 -0.81 36.89 -17.76
N PRO A 144 -1.40 36.29 -18.82
CA PRO A 144 -2.46 35.29 -18.68
C PRO A 144 -2.07 34.19 -17.67
N GLY A 145 -3.09 33.68 -16.96
CA GLY A 145 -2.92 32.72 -15.87
C GLY A 145 -1.98 31.56 -16.22
N ARG A 146 -1.26 31.02 -15.23
CA ARG A 146 -0.30 29.94 -15.46
C ARG A 146 -1.03 28.61 -15.54
N ARG A 147 -0.74 27.83 -16.58
CA ARG A 147 -1.27 26.48 -16.80
C ARG A 147 -0.14 25.45 -16.64
N PHE A 148 -0.39 24.43 -15.84
CA PHE A 148 0.55 23.34 -15.55
C PHE A 148 -0.03 22.03 -16.07
N LEU A 149 0.68 21.37 -16.99
CA LEU A 149 0.27 20.09 -17.57
C LEU A 149 0.85 18.94 -16.75
N GLY A 150 -0.01 18.03 -16.28
CA GLY A 150 0.39 16.80 -15.62
C GLY A 150 0.83 15.71 -16.59
N GLN A 151 1.52 14.70 -16.08
CA GLN A 151 1.88 13.52 -16.87
C GLN A 151 0.61 12.74 -17.29
N PRO A 152 0.60 12.14 -18.51
CA PRO A 152 -0.49 11.26 -18.94
C PRO A 152 -0.64 10.06 -17.99
N CYS A 153 -1.87 9.74 -17.62
CA CYS A 153 -2.20 8.64 -16.71
C CYS A 153 -3.32 7.75 -17.28
N SER A 154 -3.45 6.54 -16.75
CA SER A 154 -4.48 5.57 -17.14
C SER A 154 -5.89 5.93 -16.69
N ALA A 155 -6.05 6.88 -15.76
CA ALA A 155 -7.33 7.34 -15.24
C ALA A 155 -7.36 8.85 -14.99
N LYS A 156 -8.56 9.45 -14.95
CA LYS A 156 -8.75 10.90 -14.74
C LYS A 156 -8.21 11.39 -13.40
N LYS A 157 -8.50 10.68 -12.30
CA LYS A 157 -8.04 11.05 -10.94
C LYS A 157 -6.51 11.17 -10.80
N PRO A 158 -5.69 10.17 -11.20
CA PRO A 158 -4.24 10.30 -11.13
C PRO A 158 -3.69 11.36 -12.09
N ALA A 159 -4.31 11.59 -13.26
CA ALA A 159 -3.93 12.68 -14.16
C ALA A 159 -4.06 14.05 -13.47
N GLU A 160 -5.17 14.29 -12.75
CA GLU A 160 -5.37 15.51 -11.97
C GLU A 160 -4.34 15.68 -10.84
N GLN A 161 -4.00 14.58 -10.15
CA GLN A 161 -2.97 14.60 -9.10
C GLN A 161 -1.59 14.91 -9.68
N ALA A 162 -1.25 14.35 -10.86
CA ALA A 162 0.00 14.63 -11.56
C ALA A 162 0.08 16.11 -11.98
N ALA A 163 -1.04 16.69 -12.45
CA ALA A 163 -1.11 18.10 -12.78
C ALA A 163 -0.96 19.00 -11.55
N ALA A 164 -1.60 18.64 -10.43
CA ALA A 164 -1.46 19.34 -9.15
C ALA A 164 -0.03 19.27 -8.61
N ALA A 165 0.63 18.11 -8.71
CA ALA A 165 2.02 17.94 -8.32
C ALA A 165 2.96 18.86 -9.13
N LYS A 166 2.73 18.96 -10.45
CA LYS A 166 3.53 19.84 -11.31
C LYS A 166 3.33 21.32 -10.99
N ALA A 167 2.09 21.73 -10.71
CA ALA A 167 1.79 23.09 -10.26
C ALA A 167 2.47 23.40 -8.92
N LEU A 168 2.40 22.49 -7.96
CA LEU A 168 3.00 22.64 -6.65
C LEU A 168 4.52 22.79 -6.73
N GLN A 169 5.19 21.94 -7.53
CA GLN A 169 6.63 22.06 -7.77
C GLN A 169 7.00 23.44 -8.33
N ALA A 170 6.29 23.89 -9.38
CA ALA A 170 6.58 25.17 -10.01
C ALA A 170 6.34 26.36 -9.06
N LEU A 171 5.32 26.31 -8.22
CA LEU A 171 5.09 27.34 -7.19
C LEU A 171 6.20 27.36 -6.15
N GLN A 172 6.67 26.19 -5.72
CA GLN A 172 7.78 26.09 -4.76
C GLN A 172 9.08 26.66 -5.32
N GLU A 173 9.33 26.51 -6.62
CA GLU A 173 10.50 27.09 -7.30
C GLU A 173 10.42 28.61 -7.43
N LEU A 174 9.22 29.16 -7.64
CA LEU A 174 9.00 30.62 -7.75
C LEU A 174 9.06 31.34 -6.41
N LEU A 175 8.72 30.64 -5.34
CA LEU A 175 8.75 31.20 -4.01
C LEU A 175 10.20 31.18 -3.54
N PRO A 176 10.84 32.36 -3.35
CA PRO A 176 12.20 32.37 -2.84
C PRO A 176 12.22 31.57 -1.54
N VAL A 177 13.11 30.59 -1.46
CA VAL A 177 13.22 29.55 -0.40
C VAL A 177 13.07 30.11 1.04
N ARG A 178 13.29 31.41 1.22
CA ARG A 178 13.04 32.16 2.46
C ARG A 178 11.55 32.29 2.88
N THR A 179 10.60 32.09 1.98
CA THR A 179 9.14 32.15 2.26
C THR A 179 8.48 30.78 2.47
N LEU A 180 9.17 29.68 2.10
CA LEU A 180 8.66 28.31 2.26
C LEU A 180 9.46 27.43 3.22
N GLN A 181 10.51 27.94 3.87
CA GLN A 181 10.77 27.42 5.21
C GLN A 181 9.47 27.59 5.99
N LEU A 182 8.92 26.49 6.50
CA LEU A 182 7.87 26.46 7.51
C LEU A 182 8.34 27.26 8.73
N LYS A 183 8.39 28.57 8.59
CA LYS A 183 8.50 29.51 9.69
C LYS A 183 7.15 29.42 10.38
N ASN A 184 7.13 28.65 11.46
CA ASN A 184 6.40 29.07 12.64
C ASN A 184 6.53 30.60 12.74
N PRO A 185 5.42 31.33 12.94
CA PRO A 185 5.50 32.77 13.04
C PRO A 185 6.41 33.11 14.22
N SER A 186 7.51 33.80 13.93
CA SER A 186 8.19 34.84 14.74
C SER A 186 9.71 34.75 14.64
N ALA A 187 10.31 35.53 13.74
CA ALA A 187 11.54 36.22 14.07
C ALA A 187 11.14 37.66 14.42
N PRO A 188 11.41 38.15 15.63
CA PRO A 188 10.99 39.47 16.07
C PRO A 188 11.85 40.53 15.39
N ASN A 189 11.18 41.56 14.86
CA ASN A 189 11.81 42.83 14.57
C ASN A 189 12.24 43.44 15.90
N HIS A 190 13.51 43.79 16.00
CA HIS A 190 14.15 44.23 17.24
C HIS A 190 13.57 45.60 17.65
N HIS A 191 13.14 45.70 18.92
CA HIS A 191 12.77 46.92 19.70
C HIS A 191 11.35 47.08 20.25
N GLN A 192 10.52 46.04 20.32
CA GLN A 192 9.48 45.98 21.35
C GLN A 192 9.53 44.63 22.06
N ALA A 193 9.66 44.64 23.39
CA ALA A 193 9.55 43.47 24.25
C ALA A 193 8.11 42.94 24.20
N VAL A 194 7.75 42.31 23.09
CA VAL A 194 6.50 41.57 22.94
C VAL A 194 6.59 40.42 23.93
N THR A 195 5.79 40.49 24.98
CA THR A 195 5.63 39.40 25.93
C THR A 195 5.22 38.15 25.17
N ALA A 196 6.14 37.18 25.02
CA ALA A 196 5.87 35.95 24.31
C ALA A 196 4.71 35.19 24.99
N ASN A 197 3.65 34.89 24.23
CA ASN A 197 2.47 34.18 24.73
C ASN A 197 2.70 32.66 24.67
N TYR A 198 3.53 32.16 25.57
CA TYR A 198 3.84 30.73 25.70
C TYR A 198 2.61 29.88 26.04
N LYS A 199 1.62 30.43 26.75
CA LYS A 199 0.34 29.74 27.00
C LYS A 199 -0.38 29.38 25.70
N GLY A 200 -0.43 30.31 24.73
CA GLY A 200 -0.98 30.07 23.40
C GLY A 200 -0.15 29.08 22.59
N GLN A 201 1.18 29.22 22.61
CA GLN A 201 2.08 28.30 21.90
C GLN A 201 1.99 26.86 22.41
N LEU A 202 1.85 26.67 23.73
CA LEU A 202 1.66 25.34 24.33
C LEU A 202 0.38 24.68 23.81
N VAL A 203 -0.73 25.43 23.75
CA VAL A 203 -2.01 24.93 23.24
C VAL A 203 -1.89 24.51 21.78
N GLU A 204 -1.29 25.37 20.95
CA GLU A 204 -1.09 25.08 19.53
C GLU A 204 -0.23 23.82 19.31
N GLN A 205 0.89 23.70 20.01
CA GLN A 205 1.76 22.52 19.91
C GLN A 205 1.04 21.23 20.35
N LEU A 206 0.27 21.28 21.44
CA LEU A 206 -0.48 20.11 21.89
C LEU A 206 -1.59 19.71 20.91
N GLN A 207 -2.30 20.67 20.31
CA GLN A 207 -3.29 20.37 19.27
C GLN A 207 -2.67 19.74 18.03
N GLN A 208 -1.49 20.22 17.62
CA GLN A 208 -0.72 19.64 16.52
C GLN A 208 -0.29 18.20 16.83
N LEU A 209 0.18 17.92 18.05
CA LEU A 209 0.63 16.58 18.46
C LEU A 209 -0.53 15.59 18.61
N LEU A 210 -1.71 16.03 19.05
CA LEU A 210 -2.86 15.17 19.30
C LEU A 210 -3.80 15.03 18.10
N GLY A 211 -3.71 15.94 17.12
CA GLY A 211 -4.63 15.97 15.98
C GLY A 211 -6.08 16.28 16.36
N ARG A 212 -6.32 16.87 17.54
CA ARG A 212 -7.65 17.26 18.03
C ARG A 212 -7.59 18.56 18.83
N THR A 213 -8.75 19.20 19.01
CA THR A 213 -8.90 20.31 19.95
C THR A 213 -8.71 19.84 21.40
N LEU A 214 -8.13 20.72 22.23
CA LEU A 214 -7.94 20.45 23.67
C LEU A 214 -9.26 20.64 24.41
N LYS A 215 -9.52 19.74 25.36
CA LYS A 215 -10.65 19.83 26.29
C LYS A 215 -10.21 20.51 27.59
N PRO A 216 -11.13 21.14 28.33
CA PRO A 216 -10.87 21.56 29.70
C PRO A 216 -10.34 20.36 30.52
N GLY A 217 -9.18 20.52 31.16
CA GLY A 217 -8.50 19.45 31.90
C GLY A 217 -7.35 18.76 31.15
N ASP A 218 -7.21 18.97 29.84
CA ASP A 218 -6.03 18.47 29.10
C ASP A 218 -4.74 19.20 29.53
N VAL A 219 -4.87 20.47 29.94
CA VAL A 219 -3.79 21.32 30.48
C VAL A 219 -4.30 22.02 31.74
N ILE A 220 -3.59 21.87 32.86
CA ILE A 220 -3.95 22.45 34.16
C ILE A 220 -2.77 23.29 34.68
N PHE A 221 -3.03 24.54 35.07
CA PHE A 221 -2.05 25.41 35.73
C PHE A 221 -2.35 25.49 37.23
N LYS A 222 -1.34 25.25 38.07
CA LYS A 222 -1.45 25.32 39.54
C LYS A 222 -0.37 26.26 40.09
N THR A 223 -0.76 27.41 40.63
CA THR A 223 0.16 28.36 41.28
C THR A 223 0.31 28.03 42.77
N GLN A 224 1.54 27.85 43.22
CA GLN A 224 1.91 27.72 44.62
C GLN A 224 2.10 29.13 45.19
N ALA A 225 1.35 29.44 46.26
CA ALA A 225 1.30 30.73 46.98
C ALA A 225 0.44 31.85 46.36
N ASP A 226 -0.18 32.61 47.27
CA ASP A 226 -0.95 33.84 46.98
C ASP A 226 -0.12 35.12 47.10
N VAL A 227 1.12 35.01 47.57
CA VAL A 227 2.04 36.13 47.76
C VAL A 227 3.28 35.90 46.87
N PRO A 228 3.81 36.95 46.21
CA PRO A 228 5.05 36.85 45.45
C PRO A 228 6.24 36.36 46.30
N PRO A 229 7.22 35.65 45.71
CA PRO A 229 7.29 35.27 44.30
C PRO A 229 6.34 34.10 43.97
N PHE A 230 5.64 34.22 42.84
CA PHE A 230 4.71 33.20 42.38
C PHE A 230 5.43 32.10 41.62
N VAL A 231 5.11 30.85 41.92
CA VAL A 231 5.60 29.67 41.20
C VAL A 231 4.39 28.94 40.64
N THR A 232 4.35 28.74 39.33
CA THR A 232 3.26 27.98 38.69
C THR A 232 3.79 26.67 38.14
N SER A 233 3.05 25.59 38.33
CA SER A 233 3.25 24.32 37.65
C SER A 233 2.21 24.14 36.54
N VAL A 234 2.61 23.51 35.44
CA VAL A 234 1.73 23.12 34.33
C VAL A 234 1.71 21.60 34.20
N GLU A 235 0.52 21.03 34.17
CA GLU A 235 0.26 19.59 34.07
C GLU A 235 -0.46 19.29 32.75
N VAL A 236 0.10 18.38 31.95
CA VAL A 236 -0.48 17.96 30.65
C VAL A 236 -0.90 16.50 30.75
N ASN A 237 -2.21 16.24 30.73
CA ASN A 237 -2.79 14.91 31.02
C ASN A 237 -2.89 13.98 29.80
N VAL A 238 -2.59 14.48 28.61
CA VAL A 238 -2.93 13.83 27.33
C VAL A 238 -1.82 13.02 26.68
N LEU A 239 -0.55 13.36 26.92
CA LEU A 239 0.59 12.70 26.26
C LEU A 239 1.33 11.71 27.17
N GLN A 240 1.31 12.00 28.47
CA GLN A 240 1.70 11.21 29.63
C GLN A 240 1.60 12.21 30.79
N PRO A 241 0.96 11.89 31.93
CA PRO A 241 0.84 12.85 33.02
C PRO A 241 2.23 13.36 33.42
N SER A 242 2.50 14.62 33.08
CA SER A 242 3.78 15.27 33.37
C SER A 242 3.51 16.67 33.85
N ALA A 243 4.00 16.96 35.06
CA ALA A 243 3.94 18.27 35.66
C ALA A 243 5.33 18.90 35.55
N LEU A 244 5.40 20.13 35.04
CA LEU A 244 6.61 20.93 35.05
C LEU A 244 6.40 22.20 35.86
N LEU A 245 7.37 22.49 36.72
CA LEU A 245 7.39 23.69 37.52
C LEU A 245 8.08 24.82 36.73
N GLY A 246 7.40 25.95 36.58
CA GLY A 246 7.99 27.18 36.05
C GLY A 246 8.89 27.88 37.07
N THR A 247 9.59 28.92 36.63
CA THR A 247 10.43 29.74 37.51
C THR A 247 9.60 30.70 38.38
N ALA A 248 10.15 31.05 39.55
CA ALA A 248 9.61 32.05 40.44
C ALA A 248 9.53 33.43 39.76
N CYS A 249 8.34 34.01 39.68
CA CYS A 249 8.08 35.26 38.97
C CYS A 249 7.33 36.28 39.85
N PRO A 250 7.45 37.59 39.58
CA PRO A 250 6.81 38.63 40.40
C PRO A 250 5.29 38.69 40.25
N THR A 251 4.72 38.14 39.17
CA THR A 251 3.27 38.13 38.93
C THR A 251 2.77 36.73 38.59
N LYS A 252 1.53 36.41 38.98
CA LYS A 252 0.88 35.11 38.68
C LYS A 252 0.90 34.83 37.17
N LYS A 253 0.61 35.84 36.32
CA LYS A 253 0.65 35.72 34.86
C LYS A 253 2.05 35.38 34.33
N ALA A 254 3.11 36.00 34.86
CA ALA A 254 4.47 35.70 34.45
C ALA A 254 4.89 34.28 34.87
N ALA A 255 4.49 33.84 36.07
CA ALA A 255 4.73 32.47 36.54
C ALA A 255 4.05 31.43 35.63
N GLU A 256 2.80 31.68 35.21
CA GLU A 256 2.09 30.83 34.24
C GLU A 256 2.80 30.76 32.88
N GLN A 257 3.26 31.89 32.35
CA GLN A 257 3.99 31.94 31.07
C GLN A 257 5.32 31.18 31.17
N SER A 258 6.03 31.33 32.30
CA SER A 258 7.26 30.58 32.58
C SER A 258 7.03 29.07 32.63
N ALA A 259 5.97 28.62 33.31
CA ALA A 259 5.58 27.21 33.34
C ALA A 259 5.23 26.68 31.93
N ALA A 260 4.47 27.46 31.16
CA ALA A 260 4.12 27.11 29.78
C ALA A 260 5.35 27.01 28.87
N GLN A 261 6.31 27.94 29.02
CA GLN A 261 7.58 27.92 28.29
C GLN A 261 8.36 26.63 28.58
N ALA A 262 8.53 26.27 29.85
CA ALA A 262 9.24 25.05 30.24
C ALA A 262 8.62 23.79 29.61
N MET A 263 7.29 23.73 29.55
CA MET A 263 6.57 22.61 28.91
C MET A 263 6.72 22.59 27.39
N VAL A 264 6.65 23.75 26.72
CA VAL A 264 6.93 23.86 25.27
C VAL A 264 8.33 23.37 24.94
N GLU A 265 9.34 23.79 25.72
CA GLU A 265 10.73 23.37 25.53
C GLU A 265 10.89 21.85 25.72
N LYS A 266 10.23 21.27 26.73
CA LYS A 266 10.21 19.81 26.93
C LYS A 266 9.56 19.08 25.75
N LEU A 267 8.39 19.53 25.28
CA LEU A 267 7.72 18.91 24.13
C LEU A 267 8.59 18.98 22.86
N HIS A 268 9.28 20.09 22.65
CA HIS A 268 10.20 20.25 21.52
C HIS A 268 11.38 19.28 21.61
N ARG A 269 11.96 19.11 22.80
CA ARG A 269 13.04 18.14 23.06
C ARG A 269 12.56 16.70 22.86
N ASP A 270 11.42 16.34 23.44
CA ASP A 270 10.82 15.01 23.29
C ASP A 270 10.53 14.69 21.80
N HIS A 271 10.10 15.68 21.02
CA HIS A 271 9.90 15.53 19.58
C HIS A 271 11.21 15.32 18.82
N GLN A 272 12.25 16.10 19.13
CA GLN A 272 13.57 15.92 18.52
C GLN A 272 14.20 14.56 18.88
N ASP A 273 14.03 14.10 20.11
CA ASP A 273 14.53 12.80 20.54
C ASP A 273 13.80 11.67 19.82
N LYS A 274 12.49 11.81 19.56
CA LYS A 274 11.74 10.87 18.70
C LYS A 274 12.25 10.85 17.27
N LEU A 275 12.65 11.99 16.70
CA LEU A 275 13.22 12.06 15.35
C LEU A 275 14.65 11.49 15.29
N LYS A 276 15.46 11.69 16.34
CA LYS A 276 16.86 11.22 16.40
C LYS A 276 16.98 9.75 16.78
N ARG A 277 16.01 9.21 17.52
CA ARG A 277 15.94 7.77 17.77
C ARG A 277 15.76 7.08 16.42
N LYS A 278 16.88 6.62 15.84
CA LYS A 278 16.84 5.59 14.79
C LYS A 278 15.89 4.53 15.32
N PRO A 279 14.90 4.09 14.51
CA PRO A 279 13.99 3.05 14.95
C PRO A 279 14.86 1.92 15.46
N VAL A 280 14.85 1.73 16.79
CA VAL A 280 15.50 0.58 17.39
C VAL A 280 14.79 -0.57 16.70
N PRO A 281 15.51 -1.48 16.01
CA PRO A 281 14.87 -2.66 15.47
C PRO A 281 14.21 -3.32 16.66
N GLY A 282 12.89 -3.14 16.78
CA GLY A 282 12.12 -3.86 17.77
C GLY A 282 12.31 -5.36 17.53
N PRO A 283 11.88 -6.23 18.46
CA PRO A 283 11.76 -7.63 18.14
C PRO A 283 11.06 -7.73 16.78
N MET A 284 11.77 -8.25 15.76
CA MET A 284 11.27 -8.27 14.39
C MET A 284 9.87 -8.85 14.46
N ALA A 285 8.85 -8.07 14.09
CA ALA A 285 7.50 -8.57 14.03
C ALA A 285 7.55 -9.87 13.21
N PRO A 286 6.93 -10.97 13.70
CA PRO A 286 7.06 -12.26 13.07
C PRO A 286 6.70 -12.13 11.59
N ALA A 287 7.64 -12.50 10.72
CA ALA A 287 7.42 -12.42 9.28
C ALA A 287 6.39 -13.49 8.92
N PHE A 288 5.20 -13.05 8.52
CA PHE A 288 4.18 -13.94 8.00
C PHE A 288 4.60 -14.44 6.62
N SER A 289 4.61 -15.75 6.42
CA SER A 289 4.65 -16.35 5.09
C SER A 289 3.30 -16.99 4.77
N CYS A 290 2.93 -16.96 3.50
CA CYS A 290 1.76 -17.65 2.99
C CYS A 290 2.17 -18.47 1.77
N THR A 291 1.78 -19.73 1.74
CA THR A 291 1.87 -20.60 0.57
C THR A 291 0.46 -20.86 0.07
N VAL A 292 0.25 -20.72 -1.24
CA VAL A 292 -0.99 -21.09 -1.90
C VAL A 292 -0.72 -22.24 -2.85
N THR A 293 -1.54 -23.28 -2.74
CA THR A 293 -1.42 -24.50 -3.54
C THR A 293 -2.72 -24.72 -4.28
N LEU A 294 -2.65 -24.71 -5.60
CA LEU A 294 -3.74 -25.04 -6.51
C LEU A 294 -3.59 -26.49 -6.94
N THR A 295 -4.60 -27.29 -6.67
CA THR A 295 -4.64 -28.73 -6.98
C THR A 295 -5.81 -29.06 -7.91
N LEU A 296 -5.66 -30.10 -8.72
CA LEU A 296 -6.71 -30.74 -9.50
C LEU A 296 -6.71 -32.22 -9.14
N GLY A 297 -7.70 -32.65 -8.35
CA GLY A 297 -7.64 -33.93 -7.64
C GLY A 297 -6.40 -33.98 -6.74
N ASP A 298 -5.58 -35.03 -6.88
CA ASP A 298 -4.36 -35.22 -6.10
C ASP A 298 -3.12 -34.53 -6.71
N SER A 299 -3.27 -33.90 -7.88
CA SER A 299 -2.15 -33.29 -8.61
C SER A 299 -2.01 -31.80 -8.30
N VAL A 300 -0.81 -31.38 -7.91
CA VAL A 300 -0.48 -29.95 -7.72
C VAL A 300 -0.23 -29.29 -9.08
N ILE A 301 -1.03 -28.29 -9.42
CA ILE A 301 -0.88 -27.48 -10.63
C ILE A 301 0.05 -26.30 -10.37
N VAL A 302 -0.17 -25.55 -9.29
CA VAL A 302 0.68 -24.41 -8.94
C VAL A 302 0.85 -24.36 -7.44
N GLU A 303 2.08 -24.17 -7.01
CA GLU A 303 2.43 -23.86 -5.62
C GLU A 303 3.23 -22.55 -5.64
N ALA A 304 2.77 -21.58 -4.87
CA ALA A 304 3.40 -20.26 -4.79
C ALA A 304 3.51 -19.83 -3.33
N THR A 305 4.72 -19.42 -2.93
CA THR A 305 4.97 -18.88 -1.59
C THR A 305 5.23 -17.38 -1.69
N SER A 306 4.74 -16.62 -0.70
CA SER A 306 5.07 -15.20 -0.53
C SER A 306 6.59 -15.00 -0.53
N GLU A 307 7.08 -13.94 -1.17
CA GLU A 307 8.51 -13.77 -1.47
C GLU A 307 9.43 -13.90 -0.22
N LYS A 308 10.38 -14.84 -0.27
CA LYS A 308 11.40 -15.02 0.78
C LYS A 308 12.23 -13.74 0.90
N GLY A 309 12.35 -13.19 2.12
CA GLY A 309 13.09 -11.96 2.39
C GLY A 309 12.27 -10.67 2.39
N ARG A 310 10.97 -10.71 2.03
CA ARG A 310 10.04 -9.62 2.35
C ARG A 310 9.32 -9.93 3.66
N SER A 311 9.50 -9.08 4.67
CA SER A 311 8.66 -9.14 5.85
C SER A 311 7.30 -8.51 5.53
N PHE A 312 6.24 -9.28 5.68
CA PHE A 312 4.88 -8.79 5.51
C PHE A 312 4.36 -8.30 6.86
N CYS A 313 3.87 -7.07 6.91
CA CYS A 313 3.30 -6.46 8.11
C CYS A 313 1.96 -7.09 8.53
N SER A 314 1.37 -7.98 7.72
CA SER A 314 0.13 -8.69 8.03
C SER A 314 -0.01 -10.01 7.27
N LYS A 315 -0.82 -10.94 7.81
CA LYS A 315 -1.24 -12.18 7.13
C LYS A 315 -1.90 -11.89 5.78
N GLN A 316 -2.68 -10.81 5.71
CA GLN A 316 -3.40 -10.42 4.48
C GLN A 316 -2.42 -10.02 3.38
N ALA A 317 -1.40 -9.22 3.69
CA ALA A 317 -0.38 -8.84 2.72
C ALA A 317 0.43 -10.05 2.22
N ALA A 318 0.78 -11.00 3.11
CA ALA A 318 1.42 -12.24 2.71
C ALA A 318 0.54 -13.08 1.77
N LYS A 319 -0.77 -13.16 2.07
CA LYS A 319 -1.76 -13.86 1.25
C LYS A 319 -1.93 -13.23 -0.14
N GLU A 320 -2.02 -11.91 -0.22
CA GLU A 320 -2.11 -11.17 -1.48
C GLU A 320 -0.87 -11.36 -2.36
N ASN A 321 0.32 -11.39 -1.74
CA ASN A 321 1.56 -11.65 -2.45
C ASN A 321 1.64 -13.11 -2.97
N ALA A 322 1.27 -14.09 -2.15
CA ALA A 322 1.21 -15.49 -2.57
C ALA A 322 0.21 -15.70 -3.71
N ALA A 323 -0.99 -15.08 -3.62
CA ALA A 323 -2.01 -15.11 -4.65
C ALA A 323 -1.50 -14.52 -5.97
N PHE A 324 -0.84 -13.36 -5.91
CA PHE A 324 -0.25 -12.70 -7.06
C PHE A 324 0.79 -13.61 -7.74
N ARG A 325 1.68 -14.23 -6.97
CA ARG A 325 2.69 -15.17 -7.48
C ARG A 325 2.06 -16.41 -8.13
N ALA A 326 1.01 -16.96 -7.53
CA ALA A 326 0.28 -18.08 -8.13
C ALA A 326 -0.33 -17.68 -9.48
N CYS A 327 -0.90 -16.49 -9.56
CA CYS A 327 -1.45 -15.95 -10.80
C CYS A 327 -0.37 -15.77 -11.89
N GLU A 328 0.82 -15.29 -11.52
CA GLU A 328 1.96 -15.20 -12.45
C GLU A 328 2.42 -16.57 -12.96
N LEU A 329 2.59 -17.55 -12.06
CA LEU A 329 3.01 -18.90 -12.40
C LEU A 329 1.98 -19.61 -13.26
N LEU A 330 0.69 -19.45 -12.95
CA LEU A 330 -0.40 -19.95 -13.78
C LEU A 330 -0.32 -19.34 -15.17
N SER A 331 -0.19 -18.02 -15.28
CA SER A 331 -0.10 -17.33 -16.57
C SER A 331 1.06 -17.82 -17.42
N GLN A 332 2.21 -18.12 -16.81
CA GLN A 332 3.37 -18.68 -17.49
C GLN A 332 3.08 -20.12 -17.96
N ARG A 333 2.47 -20.95 -17.12
CA ARG A 333 2.16 -22.34 -17.44
C ARG A 333 1.10 -22.48 -18.53
N VAL A 334 0.12 -21.57 -18.56
CA VAL A 334 -0.92 -21.52 -19.60
C VAL A 334 -0.55 -20.64 -20.79
N SER A 335 0.68 -20.13 -20.86
CA SER A 335 1.11 -19.30 -21.98
C SER A 335 1.30 -20.15 -23.24
N GLY A 336 0.71 -19.69 -24.34
CA GLY A 336 0.74 -20.38 -25.64
C GLY A 336 -0.24 -21.56 -25.78
N VAL A 337 -0.41 -22.03 -27.01
CA VAL A 337 -1.38 -23.08 -27.36
C VAL A 337 -1.06 -24.41 -26.68
N ALA A 338 0.23 -24.76 -26.57
CA ALA A 338 0.66 -26.01 -25.95
C ALA A 338 0.32 -26.08 -24.45
N GLY A 339 0.58 -25.01 -23.70
CA GLY A 339 0.26 -24.94 -22.27
C GLY A 339 -1.25 -24.98 -22.03
N GLN A 340 -2.04 -24.32 -22.88
CA GLN A 340 -3.49 -24.37 -22.84
C GLN A 340 -4.04 -25.78 -23.12
N LEU A 341 -3.52 -26.46 -24.15
CA LEU A 341 -3.92 -27.83 -24.49
C LEU A 341 -3.54 -28.81 -23.37
N GLN A 342 -2.36 -28.67 -22.78
CA GLN A 342 -1.92 -29.52 -21.67
C GLN A 342 -2.83 -29.36 -20.45
N LEU A 343 -3.19 -28.13 -20.08
CA LEU A 343 -4.12 -27.90 -18.98
C LEU A 343 -5.52 -28.43 -19.30
N ALA A 344 -6.00 -28.24 -20.54
CA ALA A 344 -7.29 -28.77 -20.98
C ALA A 344 -7.32 -30.31 -20.97
N GLU A 345 -6.23 -30.98 -21.37
CA GLU A 345 -6.11 -32.43 -21.31
C GLU A 345 -6.15 -32.94 -19.87
N GLN A 346 -5.42 -32.26 -18.96
CA GLN A 346 -5.46 -32.58 -17.53
C GLN A 346 -6.87 -32.44 -16.94
N LEU A 347 -7.57 -31.34 -17.27
CA LEU A 347 -8.95 -31.12 -16.83
C LEU A 347 -9.91 -32.16 -17.44
N GLY A 348 -9.72 -32.50 -18.72
CA GLY A 348 -10.52 -33.51 -19.42
C GLY A 348 -10.46 -34.89 -18.77
N ARG A 349 -9.29 -35.30 -18.28
CA ARG A 349 -9.13 -36.58 -17.56
C ARG A 349 -9.99 -36.65 -16.29
N TYR A 350 -10.24 -35.53 -15.62
CA TYR A 350 -11.08 -35.46 -14.42
C TYR A 350 -12.57 -35.27 -14.75
N SER A 351 -12.91 -34.44 -15.74
CA SER A 351 -14.32 -34.23 -16.13
C SER A 351 -14.97 -35.47 -16.75
N PHE A 352 -14.17 -36.31 -17.42
CA PHE A 352 -14.60 -37.63 -17.90
C PHE A 352 -14.22 -38.76 -16.94
N GLY A 353 -13.82 -38.41 -15.72
CA GLY A 353 -13.41 -39.33 -14.68
C GLY A 353 -14.49 -40.36 -14.44
N GLU A 354 -14.19 -41.57 -14.93
CA GLU A 354 -14.58 -42.86 -14.36
C GLU A 354 -15.95 -42.87 -13.69
N GLY A 355 -16.96 -42.44 -14.43
CA GLY A 355 -18.33 -42.85 -14.16
C GLY A 355 -18.36 -44.36 -14.27
N SER A 356 -18.06 -45.03 -13.16
CA SER A 356 -18.43 -46.39 -12.81
C SER A 356 -18.73 -47.24 -14.03
N LYS A 357 -17.71 -47.56 -14.84
CA LYS A 357 -17.67 -48.92 -15.36
C LYS A 357 -17.41 -49.76 -14.12
N SER A 358 -18.47 -50.03 -13.37
CA SER A 358 -18.58 -51.29 -12.65
C SER A 358 -18.03 -52.30 -13.65
N ARG A 359 -16.82 -52.81 -13.39
CA ARG A 359 -16.38 -54.02 -14.09
C ARG A 359 -17.59 -54.94 -13.99
N PRO A 360 -18.15 -55.44 -15.11
CA PRO A 360 -19.12 -56.51 -15.00
C PRO A 360 -18.48 -57.53 -14.07
N ALA A 361 -19.21 -57.92 -13.02
CA ALA A 361 -18.73 -58.93 -12.08
C ALA A 361 -18.10 -60.06 -12.92
N PRO A 362 -16.90 -60.53 -12.57
CA PRO A 362 -16.25 -61.59 -13.32
C PRO A 362 -17.28 -62.70 -13.53
N LEU A 363 -17.58 -63.01 -14.80
CA LEU A 363 -18.50 -64.10 -15.12
C LEU A 363 -18.05 -65.33 -14.34
N PRO A 364 -18.97 -66.07 -13.71
CA PRO A 364 -18.62 -67.27 -12.97
C PRO A 364 -17.80 -68.17 -13.88
N SER A 365 -16.65 -68.61 -13.38
CA SER A 365 -15.75 -69.51 -14.09
C SER A 365 -16.55 -70.72 -14.58
N PRO A 366 -16.39 -71.18 -15.83
CA PRO A 366 -17.02 -72.41 -16.27
C PRO A 366 -16.58 -73.56 -15.36
N PRO A 367 -17.48 -74.49 -15.01
CA PRO A 367 -17.13 -75.63 -14.16
C PRO A 367 -15.96 -76.39 -14.77
N LEU A 368 -14.93 -76.62 -13.98
CA LEU A 368 -13.78 -77.44 -14.33
C LEU A 368 -14.30 -78.81 -14.80
N SER A 369 -14.12 -79.08 -16.10
CA SER A 369 -14.36 -80.40 -16.68
C SER A 369 -13.50 -81.42 -15.94
N VAL A 370 -14.16 -82.32 -15.22
CA VAL A 370 -13.55 -83.45 -14.53
C VAL A 370 -12.80 -84.30 -15.57
N PRO A 371 -11.49 -84.58 -15.40
CA PRO A 371 -10.78 -85.49 -16.29
C PRO A 371 -11.37 -86.90 -16.19
N ARG A 372 -11.73 -87.47 -17.35
CA ARG A 372 -12.13 -88.88 -17.50
C ARG A 372 -11.00 -89.79 -16.96
N PRO A 373 -11.31 -90.81 -16.16
CA PRO A 373 -10.33 -91.82 -15.77
C PRO A 373 -9.87 -92.60 -17.01
N VAL A 374 -8.55 -92.63 -17.22
CA VAL A 374 -7.87 -93.48 -18.19
C VAL A 374 -8.01 -94.92 -17.70
N GLY A 375 -8.76 -95.73 -18.44
CA GLY A 375 -8.88 -97.16 -18.19
C GLY A 375 -7.53 -97.86 -18.39
N LEU A 376 -7.08 -98.49 -17.31
CA LEU A 376 -5.94 -99.38 -17.26
C LEU A 376 -6.27 -100.66 -18.05
N VAL A 377 -5.72 -100.80 -19.25
CA VAL A 377 -5.74 -102.07 -20.01
C VAL A 377 -4.44 -102.80 -19.67
N THR A 378 -4.51 -103.73 -18.73
CA THR A 378 -3.54 -104.81 -18.58
C THR A 378 -4.04 -106.02 -19.36
N GLY A 379 -3.26 -106.44 -20.36
CA GLY A 379 -3.54 -107.62 -21.17
C GLY A 379 -3.33 -108.92 -20.40
N GLY A 380 -4.11 -109.92 -20.79
CA GLY A 380 -4.04 -111.34 -20.45
C GLY A 380 -4.96 -112.09 -21.38
#